data_AF-B1PL61-F1
#
_entry.id   AF-B1PL61-F1
#
_cell.length_a   1.000
_cell.length_b   1.000
_cell.length_c   1.000
_cell.angle_alpha   90.00
_cell.angle_beta   90.00
_cell.angle_gamma   90.00
#
_symmetry.space_group_name_H-M   'P 1'
#
loop_
_entity.id
_entity.type
_entity.pdbx_description
1 polymer ?
#
loop_
_entity_poly.entity_id
_entity_poly.type
_entity_poly.pdbx_seq_one_letter_code
_entity_poly.pdbx_strand_id
1 'polypeptide(L)' 'DVPSQDVVEVVVSPPFVFLPLVKSLLRSDFGVAAQNCWVRKGGAFSGEISCEMLVNLDIPWVIL' A
#
# COMPACT_ATOMS: atom_id res chain seq x y z
N ASP A 1 -10.00 -15.89 15.01
CA ASP A 1 -9.36 -16.13 13.70
C ASP A 1 -9.98 -15.25 12.63
N VAL A 2 -9.21 -14.92 11.59
CA VAL A 2 -9.72 -14.22 10.40
C VAL A 2 -10.24 -15.28 9.41
N PRO A 3 -11.43 -15.09 8.79
CA PRO A 3 -11.96 -16.01 7.78
C PRO A 3 -11.01 -16.19 6.58
N SER A 4 -11.21 -17.24 5.78
CA SER A 4 -10.37 -17.51 4.60
C SER A 4 -10.52 -16.42 3.51
N GLN A 5 -9.53 -16.34 2.62
CA GLN A 5 -9.52 -15.38 1.50
C GLN A 5 -10.69 -15.57 0.52
N ASP A 6 -11.29 -16.76 0.47
CA ASP A 6 -12.49 -17.03 -0.34
C ASP A 6 -13.75 -16.31 0.20
N VAL A 7 -13.72 -15.88 1.47
CA VAL A 7 -14.84 -15.23 2.17
C VAL A 7 -14.57 -13.75 2.39
N VAL A 8 -13.32 -13.37 2.68
CA VAL A 8 -12.93 -12.00 2.99
C VAL A 8 -11.54 -11.65 2.49
N GLU A 9 -11.41 -10.49 1.84
CA GLU A 9 -10.11 -9.88 1.55
C GLU A 9 -9.76 -8.90 2.68
N VAL A 10 -8.55 -9.01 3.22
CA VAL A 10 -8.04 -8.13 4.28
C VAL A 10 -6.91 -7.27 3.73
N VAL A 11 -7.03 -5.95 3.90
CA VAL A 11 -6.02 -4.99 3.49
C VAL A 11 -5.70 -4.06 4.66
N VAL A 12 -4.41 -3.83 4.93
CA VAL A 12 -3.94 -2.90 5.98
C VAL A 12 -3.24 -1.70 5.37
N SER A 13 -3.43 -0.50 5.95
CA SER A 13 -2.86 0.73 5.40
C SER A 13 -1.99 1.48 6.42
N PRO A 14 -0.69 1.18 6.51
CA PRO A 14 0.24 1.87 7.40
C PRO A 14 0.70 3.21 6.82
N PRO A 15 1.30 4.11 7.64
CA PRO A 15 1.97 5.32 7.15
C PRO A 15 3.07 5.00 6.13
N PHE A 16 3.30 5.90 5.17
CA PHE A 16 4.21 5.67 4.03
C PHE A 16 5.59 5.14 4.43
N VAL A 17 6.22 5.72 5.46
CA VAL A 17 7.56 5.35 5.95
C VAL A 17 7.65 3.90 6.45
N PHE A 18 6.51 3.26 6.72
CA PHE A 18 6.42 1.88 7.20
C PHE A 18 5.91 0.90 6.14
N LEU A 19 5.55 1.35 4.94
CA LEU A 19 5.05 0.45 3.88
C LEU A 19 6.02 -0.71 3.58
N PRO A 20 7.34 -0.48 3.39
CA PRO A 20 8.26 -1.59 3.10
C PRO A 20 8.38 -2.57 4.27
N LEU A 21 8.44 -2.06 5.50
CA LEU A 21 8.56 -2.86 6.71
C LEU A 21 7.33 -3.74 6.91
N VAL A 22 6.14 -3.15 6.85
CA VAL A 22 4.88 -3.88 7.01
C VAL A 22 4.73 -4.92 5.91
N LYS A 23 5.00 -4.57 4.65
CA LYS A 23 4.98 -5.55 3.55
C LYS A 23 5.94 -6.73 3.78
N SER A 24 7.12 -6.50 4.36
CA SER A 24 8.08 -7.58 4.63
C SER A 24 7.71 -8.52 5.79
N LEU A 25 6.90 -8.03 6.75
CA LEU A 25 6.57 -8.77 7.97
C LEU A 25 5.16 -9.36 7.95
N LEU A 26 4.27 -8.79 7.15
CA LEU A 26 2.87 -9.19 7.10
C LEU A 26 2.74 -10.54 6.42
N ARG A 27 1.82 -11.35 6.94
CA ARG A 27 1.38 -12.59 6.31
C ARG A 27 0.91 -12.33 4.87
N SER A 28 1.28 -13.22 3.95
CA SER A 28 1.11 -13.01 2.50
C SER A 28 -0.35 -13.00 2.04
N ASP A 29 -1.27 -13.49 2.86
CA ASP A 29 -2.70 -13.50 2.59
C ASP A 29 -3.39 -12.15 2.90
N PHE A 30 -2.66 -11.17 3.43
CA PHE A 30 -3.18 -9.82 3.67
C PHE A 30 -2.54 -8.83 2.69
N GLY A 31 -3.35 -7.96 2.11
CA GLY A 31 -2.90 -6.86 1.26
C GLY A 31 -2.31 -5.70 2.06
N VAL A 32 -1.43 -4.93 1.43
CA VAL A 32 -0.91 -3.68 1.96
C VAL A 32 -1.34 -2.53 1.05
N ALA A 33 -1.80 -1.43 1.65
CA ALA A 33 -2.24 -0.22 0.97
C ALA A 33 -1.48 1.01 1.43
N ALA A 34 -1.21 1.96 0.53
CA ALA A 34 -0.85 3.32 0.92
C ALA A 34 -2.08 4.08 1.43
N GLN A 35 -1.86 5.08 2.31
CA GLN A 35 -2.94 5.90 2.85
C GLN A 35 -3.34 7.07 1.93
N ASN A 36 -2.49 7.42 0.96
CA ASN A 36 -2.73 8.45 -0.05
C ASN A 36 -1.78 8.22 -1.23
N CYS A 37 -2.09 8.76 -2.41
CA CYS A 37 -1.12 8.95 -3.49
C CYS A 37 -1.43 10.19 -4.33
N TRP A 38 -0.39 10.73 -4.96
CA TRP A 38 -0.48 11.87 -5.85
C TRP A 38 -1.26 11.56 -7.13
N VAL A 39 -2.08 12.53 -7.55
CA VAL A 39 -3.03 12.42 -8.67
C VAL A 39 -2.39 12.37 -10.07
N ARG A 40 -1.10 12.73 -10.21
CA ARG A 40 -0.40 12.73 -11.50
C ARG A 40 0.86 11.89 -11.47
N LYS A 41 1.51 11.76 -12.63
CA LYS A 41 2.89 11.27 -12.74
C LYS A 41 3.81 12.05 -11.78
N GLY A 42 4.83 11.38 -11.24
CA GLY A 42 5.84 12.01 -10.38
C GLY A 42 6.52 13.22 -11.04
N GLY A 43 7.17 14.04 -10.21
CA GLY A 43 7.78 15.30 -10.66
C GLY A 43 8.08 16.23 -9.50
N ALA A 44 7.99 17.54 -9.75
CA ALA A 44 8.29 18.59 -8.77
C ALA A 44 7.14 18.79 -7.75
N PHE A 45 6.82 17.73 -6.99
CA PHE A 45 5.78 17.70 -5.97
C PHE A 45 6.40 17.26 -4.64
N SER A 46 7.05 18.20 -3.95
CA SER A 46 7.78 17.92 -2.72
C SER A 46 6.89 17.31 -1.64
N GLY A 47 7.28 16.13 -1.14
CA GLY A 47 6.57 15.40 -0.08
C GLY A 47 5.49 14.44 -0.58
N GLU A 48 5.15 14.47 -1.86
CA GLU A 48 4.12 13.62 -2.44
C GLU A 48 4.66 12.26 -2.91
N ILE A 49 3.81 11.24 -2.85
CA ILE A 49 4.12 9.87 -3.28
C ILE A 49 3.30 9.53 -4.52
N SER A 50 3.96 9.24 -5.64
CA SER A 50 3.26 8.87 -6.87
C SER A 50 2.84 7.40 -6.90
N CYS A 51 1.80 7.08 -7.68
CA CYS A 51 1.39 5.68 -7.88
C CYS A 51 2.52 4.80 -8.42
N GLU A 52 3.44 5.35 -9.22
CA GLU A 52 4.57 4.58 -9.77
C GLU A 52 5.58 4.16 -8.69
N MET A 53 5.72 4.94 -7.62
CA MET A 53 6.52 4.55 -6.44
C MET A 53 5.86 3.39 -5.69
N LEU A 54 4.53 3.43 -5.54
CA LEU A 54 3.78 2.35 -4.90
C LEU A 54 3.88 1.05 -5.71
N VAL A 55 3.73 1.13 -7.04
CA VAL A 55 3.91 -0.01 -7.95
C VAL A 55 5.35 -0.56 -7.87
N ASN A 56 6.36 0.30 -7.79
CA ASN A 56 7.76 -0.14 -7.63
C ASN A 56 8.02 -0.89 -6.32
N LEU A 57 7.24 -0.60 -5.28
CA LEU A 57 7.26 -1.30 -4.00
C LEU A 57 6.28 -2.48 -3.94
N ASP A 58 5.67 -2.88 -5.07
CA ASP A 58 4.49 -3.74 -5.23
C ASP A 58 3.44 -3.57 -4.12
N ILE A 59 2.98 -2.33 -3.95
CA ILE A 59 1.85 -1.96 -3.09
C ILE A 59 0.62 -1.77 -4.01
N PRO A 60 -0.32 -2.74 -4.04
CA PRO A 60 -1.40 -2.75 -5.03
C PRO A 60 -2.60 -1.86 -4.68
N TRP A 61 -2.71 -1.40 -3.43
CA TRP A 61 -3.87 -0.67 -2.93
C TRP A 61 -3.50 0.75 -2.46
N VAL A 62 -4.46 1.68 -2.54
CA VAL A 62 -4.34 3.04 -1.99
C VAL A 62 -5.70 3.57 -1.58
N ILE A 63 -5.76 4.25 -0.43
CA ILE A 63 -6.92 5.06 -0.01
C ILE A 63 -6.77 6.45 -0.66
N LEU A 64 -7.86 7.02 -1.20
CA LEU A 64 -7.91 8.34 -1.85
C LEU A 64 -8.95 9.25 -1.21
#